data_AF-A0A6G4V8J1-F1
#
_entry.id   AF-A0A6G4V8J1-F1
#
_cell.length_a   1.000
_cell.length_b   1.000
_cell.length_c   1.000
_cell.angle_alpha   90.00
_cell.angle_beta   90.00
_cell.angle_gamma   90.00
#
_symmetry.space_group_name_H-M   'P 1'
#
loop_
_entity.id
_entity.type
_entity.pdbx_description
1 polymer ?
#
loop_
_entity_poly.entity_id
_entity_poly.type
_entity_poly.pdbx_seq_one_letter_code
_entity_poly.pdbx_strand_id
1 'polypeptide(L)'
;MSSALLRYSGWSRRLWASLAALLLTVVGAVVAIAPEAAAAPNDPGRAFGTYNMQGSLGGARWSSEVGPMAERIPVVALQEAGSGPPPVPSGFDDSITIPIPGPRPHPNMPMTVNRSPWEYHGQFYTVYFLETHVERTNQGTLRWGGQRNNLAIVTQEHADEVRVVNNPVFNPNSANDDYRSRRALGVRLGDTVYYNIHARGPSDYRQLLGAIRQDVRPGENYVILGDFNRNIRYQDTATARNTVGADPNELLARPDRATHQNDSELDYALTRGTPNMAARVPGGIGADHFPVEFNAPGRPIPAPPNRVANAYPTAYVNVSTGSAMDVPDDSSGRVITHPQRFNAQQRFTTTTYRGHWYAFQHGGSGTQSDSAGTRAAAAEGLCPGANPFDGFKIALLDCDNRSAQWHPESPAALRDEESGGMDSGPVRWRNALWSSLCLTAMGRQETMQALPCTDSDAQLWWESSRAVPSDTWHDGGKWLRLRAHNGSYLDAQGGGNADLTNVIVHPRKNVDNQFWDIQYRDYGDNLVRLRGRDSSKCVDVRNSDTAGPGASSVIFTCDYANSKNDNTGQRWTAETDPDGDIRFRNEATHLCLVAPEAETGQVTVDECSTSPRQVWVPEA
;
A
#
# COMPACT_ATOMS: atom_id res chain seq x y z
N MET A 1 -67.47 -52.23 13.36
CA MET A 1 -68.58 -51.98 12.43
C MET A 1 -68.90 -50.50 12.46
N SER A 2 -68.94 -49.90 11.27
CA SER A 2 -69.58 -48.65 10.81
C SER A 2 -70.11 -47.66 11.86
N SER A 3 -69.64 -46.40 11.86
CA SER A 3 -70.30 -45.23 11.21
C SER A 3 -71.59 -44.82 11.93
N ALA A 4 -71.92 -43.57 12.28
CA ALA A 4 -71.37 -42.25 12.03
C ALA A 4 -72.25 -41.20 12.80
N LEU A 5 -71.72 -39.99 13.01
CA LEU A 5 -72.42 -38.67 13.07
C LEU A 5 -73.41 -38.46 14.24
N LEU A 6 -73.62 -37.29 14.86
CA LEU A 6 -73.34 -35.89 14.58
C LEU A 6 -73.67 -35.08 15.86
N ARG A 7 -72.92 -34.02 16.16
CA ARG A 7 -73.37 -32.66 16.59
C ARG A 7 -72.29 -32.01 17.45
N TYR A 8 -71.63 -30.98 16.92
CA TYR A 8 -71.40 -29.75 17.68
C TYR A 8 -71.30 -28.58 16.71
N SER A 9 -72.26 -27.66 16.86
CA SER A 9 -72.43 -26.45 16.06
C SER A 9 -71.78 -25.27 16.75
N GLY A 10 -71.09 -24.45 15.95
CA GLY A 10 -70.96 -23.02 16.17
C GLY A 10 -69.77 -22.61 17.03
N TRP A 11 -68.72 -22.10 16.38
CA TRP A 11 -67.93 -20.93 16.78
C TRP A 11 -66.86 -20.66 15.72
N SER A 12 -67.26 -20.08 14.58
CA SER A 12 -66.33 -19.70 13.52
C SER A 12 -66.78 -18.43 12.81
N ARG A 13 -66.87 -17.30 13.53
CA ARG A 13 -67.03 -15.96 12.93
C ARG A 13 -66.28 -14.82 13.64
N ARG A 14 -65.30 -15.11 14.51
CA ARG A 14 -64.53 -14.06 15.22
C ARG A 14 -63.00 -14.16 15.13
N LEU A 15 -62.46 -14.99 14.23
CA LEU A 15 -61.00 -15.16 14.09
C LEU A 15 -60.41 -14.63 12.78
N TRP A 16 -61.22 -14.10 11.87
CA TRP A 16 -60.74 -13.58 10.58
C TRP A 16 -60.68 -12.04 10.49
N ALA A 17 -61.07 -11.32 11.53
CA ALA A 17 -61.03 -9.85 11.55
C ALA A 17 -59.78 -9.28 12.26
N SER A 18 -58.96 -10.11 12.91
CA SER A 18 -57.78 -9.65 13.67
C SER A 18 -56.45 -9.94 12.99
N LEU A 19 -56.43 -10.67 11.86
CA LEU A 19 -55.21 -10.93 11.09
C LEU A 19 -54.95 -9.90 9.97
N ALA A 20 -55.95 -9.07 9.63
CA ALA A 20 -55.83 -8.04 8.60
C ALA A 20 -55.38 -6.66 9.13
N ALA A 21 -55.34 -6.48 10.46
CA ALA A 21 -54.97 -5.21 11.11
C ALA A 21 -53.57 -5.22 11.74
N LEU A 22 -52.85 -6.35 11.71
CA LEU A 22 -51.47 -6.47 12.19
C LEU A 22 -50.44 -6.67 11.04
N LEU A 23 -50.85 -6.38 9.81
CA LEU A 23 -50.05 -6.51 8.59
C LEU A 23 -49.84 -5.16 7.88
N LEU A 24 -50.11 -4.03 8.55
CA LEU A 24 -50.09 -2.70 7.95
C LEU A 24 -49.31 -1.61 8.71
N THR A 25 -48.53 -1.96 9.74
CA THR A 25 -47.71 -0.97 10.49
C THR A 25 -46.28 -1.45 10.78
N VAL A 26 -45.65 -2.10 9.80
CA VAL A 26 -44.18 -2.05 9.63
C VAL A 26 -43.92 -1.76 8.16
N VAL A 27 -44.38 -0.59 7.69
CA VAL A 27 -43.69 0.06 6.58
C VAL A 27 -42.38 0.53 7.19
N GLY A 28 -41.39 -0.37 7.21
CA GLY A 28 -40.01 0.02 7.38
C GLY A 28 -39.76 1.09 6.34
N ALA A 29 -39.50 2.31 6.81
CA ALA A 29 -38.87 3.31 5.97
C ALA A 29 -37.51 2.74 5.59
N VAL A 30 -37.49 1.97 4.49
CA VAL A 30 -36.31 1.89 3.63
C VAL A 30 -36.16 3.32 3.15
N VAL A 31 -35.42 4.13 3.93
CA VAL A 31 -34.81 5.33 3.40
C VAL A 31 -33.86 4.78 2.36
N ALA A 32 -34.35 4.67 1.12
CA ALA A 32 -33.49 4.64 -0.03
C ALA A 32 -32.63 5.89 0.14
N ILE A 33 -31.38 5.68 0.55
CA ILE A 33 -30.37 6.71 0.53
C ILE A 33 -30.23 6.99 -0.95
N ALA A 34 -30.98 7.99 -1.44
CA ALA A 34 -30.78 8.48 -2.78
C ALA A 34 -29.29 8.81 -2.89
N PRO A 35 -28.60 8.42 -3.97
CA PRO A 35 -27.24 8.88 -4.19
C PRO A 35 -27.24 10.40 -4.01
N GLU A 36 -26.33 10.91 -3.17
CA GLU A 36 -26.17 12.35 -3.01
C GLU A 36 -26.07 12.94 -4.41
N ALA A 37 -26.94 13.91 -4.71
CA ALA A 37 -26.91 14.59 -6.00
C ALA A 37 -25.49 15.15 -6.19
N ALA A 38 -24.91 14.95 -7.37
CA ALA A 38 -23.61 15.52 -7.72
C ALA A 38 -23.61 17.00 -7.31
N ALA A 39 -22.58 17.42 -6.56
CA ALA A 39 -22.46 18.81 -6.13
C ALA A 39 -22.57 19.72 -7.36
N ALA A 40 -23.31 20.83 -7.24
CA ALA A 40 -23.48 21.75 -8.36
C ALA A 40 -22.10 22.16 -8.94
N PRO A 41 -21.95 22.32 -10.27
CA PRO A 41 -20.69 22.71 -10.92
C PRO A 41 -20.01 23.92 -10.29
N ASN A 42 -20.80 24.86 -9.77
CA ASN A 42 -20.33 26.11 -9.16
C ASN A 42 -20.38 26.11 -7.64
N ASP A 43 -20.44 24.95 -6.98
CA ASP A 43 -20.41 24.89 -5.52
C ASP A 43 -18.98 25.20 -4.99
N PRO A 44 -18.74 26.38 -4.36
CA PRO A 44 -17.44 26.70 -3.81
C PRO A 44 -17.06 25.78 -2.65
N GLY A 45 -18.03 25.11 -2.02
CA GLY A 45 -17.87 24.13 -0.96
C GLY A 45 -17.68 22.70 -1.45
N ARG A 46 -17.51 22.47 -2.76
CA ARG A 46 -17.32 21.12 -3.31
C ARG A 46 -16.19 20.37 -2.61
N ALA A 47 -16.46 19.12 -2.25
CA ALA A 47 -15.45 18.25 -1.66
C ALA A 47 -14.34 17.91 -2.68
N PHE A 48 -13.11 17.85 -2.21
CA PHE A 48 -11.95 17.45 -3.01
C PHE A 48 -10.96 16.66 -2.16
N GLY A 49 -9.99 16.03 -2.79
CA GLY A 49 -9.00 15.21 -2.11
C GLY A 49 -7.64 15.29 -2.80
N THR A 50 -6.59 15.01 -2.05
CA THR A 50 -5.25 14.83 -2.61
C THR A 50 -4.59 13.57 -2.07
N TYR A 51 -3.75 12.95 -2.89
CA TYR A 51 -3.01 11.77 -2.49
C TYR A 51 -1.68 11.66 -3.25
N ASN A 52 -0.56 11.73 -2.53
CA ASN A 52 0.73 11.27 -3.05
C ASN A 52 0.78 9.76 -2.95
N MET A 53 0.54 9.09 -4.08
CA MET A 53 0.35 7.65 -4.11
C MET A 53 1.65 6.87 -4.28
N GLN A 54 2.83 7.51 -4.33
CA GLN A 54 4.13 6.85 -4.42
C GLN A 54 4.30 5.85 -5.59
N GLY A 55 3.68 6.13 -6.73
CA GLY A 55 3.54 5.22 -7.87
C GLY A 55 2.22 4.43 -7.86
N SER A 56 1.92 3.70 -8.94
CA SER A 56 0.65 2.98 -9.08
C SER A 56 0.66 1.52 -8.64
N LEU A 57 1.82 0.97 -8.27
CA LEU A 57 2.02 -0.47 -8.03
C LEU A 57 1.44 -1.32 -9.18
N GLY A 58 1.79 -0.99 -10.42
CA GLY A 58 1.25 -1.68 -11.60
C GLY A 58 -0.25 -1.45 -11.85
N GLY A 59 -0.86 -0.46 -11.19
CA GLY A 59 -2.29 -0.16 -11.30
C GLY A 59 -3.09 -0.50 -10.04
N ALA A 60 -2.56 -1.29 -9.11
CA ALA A 60 -3.29 -1.76 -7.94
C ALA A 60 -3.83 -0.63 -7.04
N ARG A 61 -3.05 0.45 -6.84
CA ARG A 61 -3.48 1.59 -6.00
C ARG A 61 -4.67 2.35 -6.61
N TRP A 62 -4.87 2.27 -7.92
CA TRP A 62 -6.03 2.90 -8.56
C TRP A 62 -7.33 2.25 -8.08
N SER A 63 -7.40 0.92 -8.01
CA SER A 63 -8.61 0.22 -7.55
C SER A 63 -8.76 0.20 -6.03
N SER A 64 -7.67 0.03 -5.28
CA SER A 64 -7.75 -0.15 -3.82
C SER A 64 -7.83 1.15 -3.02
N GLU A 65 -7.31 2.26 -3.56
CA GLU A 65 -7.17 3.53 -2.83
C GLU A 65 -7.83 4.70 -3.56
N VAL A 66 -7.51 4.92 -4.84
CA VAL A 66 -8.07 6.02 -5.63
C VAL A 66 -9.57 5.82 -5.88
N GLY A 67 -9.99 4.60 -6.22
CA GLY A 67 -11.38 4.28 -6.59
C GLY A 67 -12.37 4.62 -5.49
N PRO A 68 -12.16 4.10 -4.27
CA PRO A 68 -13.01 4.46 -3.15
C PRO A 68 -13.00 5.95 -2.82
N MET A 69 -11.88 6.64 -3.04
CA MET A 69 -11.83 8.09 -2.86
C MET A 69 -12.66 8.80 -3.92
N ALA A 70 -12.50 8.44 -5.20
CA ALA A 70 -13.22 9.01 -6.33
C ALA A 70 -14.74 8.77 -6.26
N GLU A 71 -15.19 7.65 -5.66
CA GLU A 71 -16.62 7.42 -5.35
C GLU A 71 -17.21 8.48 -4.42
N ARG A 72 -16.44 8.96 -3.45
CA ARG A 72 -16.92 9.88 -2.39
C ARG A 72 -16.57 11.33 -2.65
N ILE A 73 -15.51 11.57 -3.42
CA ILE A 73 -14.87 12.85 -3.60
C ILE A 73 -14.93 13.23 -5.09
N PRO A 74 -15.65 14.31 -5.45
CA PRO A 74 -15.81 14.72 -6.85
C PRO A 74 -14.52 15.05 -7.60
N VAL A 75 -13.47 15.48 -6.89
CA VAL A 75 -12.18 15.88 -7.47
C VAL A 75 -11.03 15.31 -6.63
N VAL A 76 -10.20 14.46 -7.22
CA VAL A 76 -9.05 13.84 -6.54
C VAL A 76 -7.76 14.17 -7.29
N ALA A 77 -6.86 14.90 -6.66
CA ALA A 77 -5.52 15.20 -7.17
C ALA A 77 -4.51 14.14 -6.74
N LEU A 78 -3.84 13.51 -7.70
CA LEU A 78 -2.88 12.43 -7.45
C LEU A 78 -1.46 12.89 -7.77
N GLN A 79 -0.56 12.78 -6.81
CA GLN A 79 0.87 12.97 -6.99
C GLN A 79 1.56 11.62 -7.05
N GLU A 80 2.64 11.55 -7.81
CA GLU A 80 3.32 10.29 -8.10
C GLU A 80 2.37 9.22 -8.68
N ALA A 81 1.55 9.61 -9.66
CA ALA A 81 0.42 8.83 -10.18
C ALA A 81 0.80 7.55 -10.96
N GLY A 82 2.06 7.12 -10.91
CA GLY A 82 2.51 5.96 -11.68
C GLY A 82 2.77 6.29 -13.16
N SER A 83 2.77 5.24 -13.98
CA SER A 83 2.79 5.33 -15.45
C SER A 83 1.48 5.79 -16.08
N GLY A 84 0.41 5.94 -15.28
CA GLY A 84 -0.92 6.30 -15.76
C GLY A 84 -2.05 5.58 -15.04
N PRO A 85 -3.31 5.96 -15.33
CA PRO A 85 -4.48 5.17 -14.93
C PRO A 85 -4.48 3.77 -15.56
N PRO A 86 -5.27 2.82 -15.03
CA PRO A 86 -5.51 1.54 -15.66
C PRO A 86 -6.03 1.69 -17.10
N PRO A 87 -5.86 0.65 -17.95
CA PRO A 87 -6.34 0.69 -19.33
C PRO A 87 -7.84 1.01 -19.41
N VAL A 88 -8.20 1.76 -20.45
CA VAL A 88 -9.60 2.10 -20.74
C VAL A 88 -10.39 0.82 -21.07
N PRO A 89 -11.59 0.62 -20.49
CA PRO A 89 -12.43 -0.53 -20.82
C PRO A 89 -12.73 -0.64 -22.31
N SER A 90 -12.75 -1.87 -22.84
CA SER A 90 -13.03 -2.13 -24.25
C SER A 90 -14.40 -1.59 -24.65
N GLY A 91 -14.46 -0.76 -25.70
CA GLY A 91 -15.72 -0.19 -26.21
C GLY A 91 -16.05 1.22 -25.69
N PHE A 92 -15.21 1.80 -24.83
CA PHE A 92 -15.30 3.20 -24.43
C PHE A 92 -14.18 4.01 -25.07
N ASP A 93 -14.51 4.83 -26.07
CA ASP A 93 -13.55 5.69 -26.78
C ASP A 93 -13.85 7.18 -26.55
N ASP A 94 -13.73 7.62 -25.30
CA ASP A 94 -13.78 9.05 -24.93
C ASP A 94 -12.39 9.60 -24.58
N SER A 95 -11.34 8.85 -24.95
CA SER A 95 -9.96 9.28 -24.70
C SER A 95 -9.55 10.38 -25.67
N ILE A 96 -9.02 11.48 -25.14
CA ILE A 96 -8.47 12.57 -25.95
C ILE A 96 -7.12 13.02 -25.42
N THR A 97 -6.28 13.50 -26.34
CA THR A 97 -5.03 14.17 -26.01
C THR A 97 -5.23 15.67 -26.13
N ILE A 98 -5.12 16.38 -25.01
CA ILE A 98 -5.33 17.83 -24.92
C ILE A 98 -3.96 18.51 -25.07
N PRO A 99 -3.74 19.37 -26.09
CA PRO A 99 -2.47 20.06 -26.25
C PRO A 99 -2.28 21.12 -25.16
N ILE A 100 -1.07 21.23 -24.64
CA ILE A 100 -0.68 22.29 -23.70
C ILE A 100 -0.32 23.53 -24.52
N PRO A 101 -1.02 24.66 -24.32
CA PRO A 101 -0.75 25.88 -25.07
C PRO A 101 0.58 26.52 -24.63
N GLY A 102 1.20 27.26 -25.55
CA GLY A 102 2.39 28.07 -25.27
C GLY A 102 3.72 27.43 -25.66
N PRO A 103 4.84 28.10 -25.34
CA PRO A 103 6.17 27.64 -25.72
C PRO A 103 6.53 26.36 -24.96
N ARG A 104 7.15 25.41 -25.67
CA ARG A 104 7.69 24.18 -25.09
C ARG A 104 8.98 24.50 -24.31
N PRO A 105 9.04 24.31 -22.97
CA PRO A 105 10.22 24.65 -22.17
C PRO A 105 11.48 23.84 -22.50
N HIS A 106 11.32 22.64 -23.06
CA HIS A 106 12.43 21.79 -23.49
C HIS A 106 12.00 20.92 -24.69
N PRO A 107 12.83 20.70 -25.73
CA PRO A 107 12.42 20.03 -26.96
C PRO A 107 11.72 18.69 -26.79
N ASN A 108 12.10 17.90 -25.78
CA ASN A 108 11.53 16.58 -25.51
C ASN A 108 10.46 16.56 -24.40
N MET A 109 10.10 17.72 -23.83
CA MET A 109 9.07 17.78 -22.80
C MET A 109 7.69 17.46 -23.41
N PRO A 110 6.91 16.54 -22.81
CA PRO A 110 5.54 16.25 -23.22
C PRO A 110 4.68 17.52 -23.16
N MET A 111 4.01 17.84 -24.27
CA MET A 111 3.17 19.05 -24.39
C MET A 111 1.69 18.70 -24.50
N THR A 112 1.27 17.67 -23.77
CA THR A 112 -0.10 17.17 -23.80
C THR A 112 -0.54 16.70 -22.42
N VAL A 113 -1.84 16.79 -22.17
CA VAL A 113 -2.54 16.10 -21.07
C VAL A 113 -3.40 15.02 -21.70
N ASN A 114 -3.31 13.79 -21.22
CA ASN A 114 -4.19 12.72 -21.68
C ASN A 114 -5.44 12.71 -20.80
N ARG A 115 -6.62 12.87 -21.41
CA ARG A 115 -7.90 12.66 -20.75
C ARG A 115 -8.42 11.27 -21.14
N SER A 116 -8.71 10.42 -20.19
CA SER A 116 -9.23 9.07 -20.42
C SER A 116 -10.34 8.72 -19.42
N PRO A 117 -11.36 7.96 -19.84
CA PRO A 117 -12.32 7.40 -18.90
C PRO A 117 -11.66 6.26 -18.11
N TRP A 118 -12.05 6.13 -16.84
CA TRP A 118 -11.63 5.05 -15.96
C TRP A 118 -12.85 4.49 -15.23
N GLU A 119 -13.04 3.18 -15.31
CA GLU A 119 -14.15 2.49 -14.64
C GLU A 119 -13.72 1.98 -13.27
N TYR A 120 -14.55 2.26 -12.26
CA TYR A 120 -14.45 1.66 -10.94
C TYR A 120 -15.86 1.32 -10.43
N HIS A 121 -16.08 0.05 -10.06
CA HIS A 121 -17.37 -0.49 -9.62
C HIS A 121 -18.57 -0.12 -10.54
N GLY A 122 -18.37 -0.17 -11.86
CA GLY A 122 -19.41 0.16 -12.85
C GLY A 122 -19.75 1.65 -12.97
N GLN A 123 -18.98 2.53 -12.31
CA GLN A 123 -19.05 3.98 -12.49
C GLN A 123 -17.84 4.46 -13.29
N PHE A 124 -18.07 5.45 -14.16
CA PHE A 124 -17.01 6.06 -14.96
C PHE A 124 -16.56 7.38 -14.34
N TYR A 125 -15.24 7.52 -14.23
CA TYR A 125 -14.56 8.74 -13.83
C TYR A 125 -13.71 9.27 -14.99
N THR A 126 -13.49 10.57 -15.03
CA THR A 126 -12.58 11.19 -16.00
C THR A 126 -11.21 11.40 -15.34
N VAL A 127 -10.17 10.83 -15.94
CA VAL A 127 -8.78 11.01 -15.51
C VAL A 127 -8.07 11.96 -16.46
N TYR A 128 -7.46 13.01 -15.90
CA TYR A 128 -6.55 13.91 -16.59
C TYR A 128 -5.13 13.58 -16.15
N PHE A 129 -4.28 13.09 -17.05
CA PHE A 129 -2.93 12.63 -16.75
C PHE A 129 -1.88 13.52 -17.43
N LEU A 130 -0.93 14.03 -16.65
CA LEU A 130 0.19 14.83 -17.10
C LEU A 130 1.52 14.13 -16.77
N GLU A 131 2.27 13.82 -17.83
CA GLU A 131 3.65 13.33 -17.70
C GLU A 131 4.54 14.46 -17.15
N THR A 132 5.05 14.25 -15.94
CA THR A 132 5.97 15.18 -15.25
C THR A 132 7.25 14.50 -14.77
N HIS A 133 7.36 13.18 -14.90
CA HIS A 133 8.57 12.47 -14.54
C HIS A 133 9.66 12.71 -15.59
N VAL A 134 10.82 13.19 -15.11
CA VAL A 134 11.99 13.46 -15.94
C VAL A 134 13.23 12.89 -15.29
N GLU A 135 14.03 12.20 -16.09
CA GLU A 135 15.32 11.65 -15.71
C GLU A 135 16.42 12.26 -16.56
N ARG A 136 17.63 12.36 -16.00
CA ARG A 136 18.83 12.75 -16.74
C ARG A 136 19.69 11.49 -16.95
N THR A 137 19.98 11.17 -18.20
CA THR A 137 20.88 10.04 -18.51
C THR A 137 22.33 10.36 -18.13
N ASN A 138 23.19 9.35 -18.10
CA ASN A 138 24.63 9.52 -17.89
C ASN A 138 25.29 10.44 -18.94
N GLN A 139 24.68 10.58 -20.14
CA GLN A 139 25.13 11.52 -21.16
C GLN A 139 24.52 12.94 -21.00
N GLY A 140 23.84 13.22 -19.89
CA GLY A 140 23.24 14.52 -19.59
C GLY A 140 21.91 14.81 -20.32
N THR A 141 21.38 13.86 -21.09
CA THR A 141 20.14 14.04 -21.86
C THR A 141 18.92 13.84 -20.97
N LEU A 142 17.92 14.71 -21.09
CA LEU A 142 16.65 14.56 -20.37
C LEU A 142 15.70 13.60 -21.10
N ARG A 143 15.18 12.62 -20.35
CA ARG A 143 14.16 11.66 -20.79
C ARG A 143 12.89 11.82 -19.97
N TRP A 144 11.76 11.71 -20.66
CA TRP A 144 10.41 11.71 -20.09
C TRP A 144 9.79 10.34 -20.34
N GLY A 145 8.84 9.89 -19.52
CA GLY A 145 8.24 8.56 -19.59
C GLY A 145 8.62 7.63 -18.43
N GLY A 146 9.00 8.18 -17.27
CA GLY A 146 9.31 7.37 -16.09
C GLY A 146 8.08 7.11 -15.23
N GLN A 147 8.10 6.02 -14.48
CA GLN A 147 6.88 5.42 -13.94
C GLN A 147 6.39 5.98 -12.61
N ARG A 148 7.07 6.93 -11.97
CA ARG A 148 6.70 7.34 -10.59
C ARG A 148 6.08 8.72 -10.51
N ASN A 149 6.78 9.75 -11.00
CA ASN A 149 6.56 11.15 -10.58
C ASN A 149 5.64 11.92 -11.53
N ASN A 150 4.51 11.33 -11.90
CA ASN A 150 3.50 11.96 -12.76
C ASN A 150 2.35 12.55 -11.94
N LEU A 151 1.59 13.45 -12.56
CA LEU A 151 0.40 14.04 -11.94
C LEU A 151 -0.86 13.54 -12.63
N ALA A 152 -1.90 13.29 -11.84
CA ALA A 152 -3.23 13.05 -12.37
C ALA A 152 -4.30 13.81 -11.58
N ILE A 153 -5.42 14.11 -12.22
CA ILE A 153 -6.65 14.54 -11.53
C ILE A 153 -7.79 13.64 -11.98
N VAL A 154 -8.47 13.03 -11.02
CA VAL A 154 -9.68 12.22 -11.24
C VAL A 154 -10.90 13.06 -10.90
N THR A 155 -11.90 13.01 -11.75
CA THR A 155 -13.13 13.80 -11.62
C THR A 155 -14.37 12.96 -11.92
N GLN A 156 -15.47 13.24 -11.22
CA GLN A 156 -16.78 12.61 -11.47
C GLN A 156 -17.49 13.18 -12.71
N GLU A 157 -17.04 14.32 -13.22
CA GLU A 157 -17.58 14.98 -14.41
C GLU A 157 -16.43 15.55 -15.26
N HIS A 158 -16.69 15.85 -16.54
CA HIS A 158 -15.66 16.48 -17.38
C HIS A 158 -15.36 17.91 -16.93
N ALA A 159 -14.07 18.21 -16.84
CA ALA A 159 -13.58 19.57 -16.69
C ALA A 159 -13.98 20.44 -17.90
N ASP A 160 -14.42 21.67 -17.61
CA ASP A 160 -14.68 22.70 -18.61
C ASP A 160 -13.38 23.17 -19.30
N GLU A 161 -12.26 23.05 -18.60
CA GLU A 161 -10.95 23.47 -19.07
C GLU A 161 -9.84 22.70 -18.36
N VAL A 162 -8.76 22.42 -19.09
CA VAL A 162 -7.52 21.86 -18.54
C VAL A 162 -6.42 22.89 -18.68
N ARG A 163 -5.67 23.12 -17.59
CA ARG A 163 -4.56 24.06 -17.53
C ARG A 163 -3.29 23.35 -17.13
N VAL A 164 -2.15 23.82 -17.63
CA VAL A 164 -0.84 23.37 -17.16
C VAL A 164 0.01 24.60 -16.91
N VAL A 165 0.48 24.74 -15.69
CA VAL A 165 1.34 25.86 -15.29
C VAL A 165 2.78 25.36 -15.24
N ASN A 166 3.63 25.93 -16.09
CA ASN A 166 5.05 25.61 -16.09
C ASN A 166 5.71 26.12 -14.80
N ASN A 167 6.62 25.31 -14.27
CA ASN A 167 7.38 25.71 -13.10
C ASN A 167 8.50 26.68 -13.51
N PRO A 168 8.54 27.92 -12.99
CA PRO A 168 9.58 28.89 -13.36
C PRO A 168 11.00 28.45 -13.01
N VAL A 169 11.15 27.51 -12.09
CA VAL A 169 12.45 26.98 -11.64
C VAL A 169 13.01 25.93 -12.58
N PHE A 170 12.17 25.34 -13.45
CA PHE A 170 12.62 24.31 -14.37
C PHE A 170 13.75 24.82 -15.25
N ASN A 171 14.93 24.20 -15.10
CA ASN A 171 16.10 24.52 -15.89
C ASN A 171 16.74 23.23 -16.41
N PRO A 172 16.61 22.92 -17.71
CA PRO A 172 17.14 21.68 -18.28
C PRO A 172 18.69 21.62 -18.24
N ASN A 173 19.34 22.77 -18.16
CA ASN A 173 20.79 22.90 -18.11
C ASN A 173 21.35 22.99 -16.69
N SER A 174 20.49 22.93 -15.65
CA SER A 174 20.98 22.97 -14.27
C SER A 174 21.82 21.74 -13.95
N ALA A 175 22.99 21.97 -13.34
CA ALA A 175 23.85 20.92 -12.78
C ALA A 175 23.26 20.34 -11.48
N ASN A 176 22.34 21.07 -10.85
CA ASN A 176 21.53 20.57 -9.75
C ASN A 176 20.28 19.90 -10.30
N ASP A 177 19.42 19.42 -9.42
CA ASP A 177 18.19 18.75 -9.81
C ASP A 177 17.05 19.70 -10.26
N ASP A 178 17.30 20.99 -10.52
CA ASP A 178 16.24 21.93 -10.96
C ASP A 178 15.55 21.50 -12.26
N TYR A 179 16.21 20.65 -13.07
CA TYR A 179 15.58 19.99 -14.22
C TYR A 179 14.41 19.07 -13.82
N ARG A 180 14.29 18.70 -12.55
CA ARG A 180 13.20 17.89 -11.99
C ARG A 180 12.03 18.74 -11.46
N SER A 181 12.12 20.08 -11.49
CA SER A 181 11.02 20.96 -11.08
C SER A 181 9.78 20.71 -11.94
N ARG A 182 8.67 20.37 -11.28
CA ARG A 182 7.48 19.82 -11.94
C ARG A 182 6.44 20.90 -12.21
N ARG A 183 5.76 20.76 -13.34
CA ARG A 183 4.60 21.58 -13.72
C ARG A 183 3.41 21.27 -12.82
N ALA A 184 2.47 22.20 -12.70
CA ALA A 184 1.17 21.95 -12.08
C ALA A 184 0.16 21.52 -13.14
N LEU A 185 -0.73 20.59 -12.78
CA LEU A 185 -1.89 20.20 -13.59
C LEU A 185 -3.15 20.84 -12.99
N GLY A 186 -3.90 21.60 -13.79
CA GLY A 186 -5.14 22.25 -13.39
C GLY A 186 -6.35 21.70 -14.15
N VAL A 187 -7.48 21.52 -13.46
CA VAL A 187 -8.78 21.30 -14.10
C VAL A 187 -9.79 22.32 -13.57
N ARG A 188 -10.56 22.94 -14.46
CA ARG A 188 -11.63 23.87 -14.10
C ARG A 188 -12.97 23.17 -14.15
N LEU A 189 -13.72 23.29 -13.05
CA LEU A 189 -15.09 22.83 -12.91
C LEU A 189 -15.92 24.01 -12.44
N GLY A 190 -16.81 24.50 -13.30
CA GLY A 190 -17.52 25.73 -13.07
C GLY A 190 -16.56 26.92 -12.93
N ASP A 191 -16.72 27.65 -11.82
CA ASP A 191 -15.91 28.82 -11.48
C ASP A 191 -14.63 28.49 -10.69
N THR A 192 -14.34 27.21 -10.41
CA THR A 192 -13.21 26.80 -9.56
C THR A 192 -12.17 26.00 -10.34
N VAL A 193 -10.90 26.39 -10.22
CA VAL A 193 -9.76 25.65 -10.80
C VAL A 193 -9.03 24.87 -9.71
N TYR A 194 -8.89 23.56 -9.90
CA TYR A 194 -8.17 22.65 -9.00
C TYR A 194 -6.78 22.35 -9.58
N TYR A 195 -5.74 22.90 -8.97
CA TYR A 195 -4.33 22.73 -9.36
C TYR A 195 -3.65 21.69 -8.48
N ASN A 196 -3.32 20.55 -9.08
CA ASN A 196 -2.46 19.52 -8.52
C ASN A 196 -0.98 19.91 -8.65
N ILE A 197 -0.26 19.89 -7.52
CA ILE A 197 1.19 20.08 -7.47
C ILE A 197 1.90 18.91 -6.80
N HIS A 198 3.15 18.66 -7.20
CA HIS A 198 4.09 17.84 -6.44
C HIS A 198 5.44 18.56 -6.43
N ALA A 199 5.64 19.35 -5.38
CA ALA A 199 6.83 20.17 -5.22
C ALA A 199 8.04 19.34 -4.82
N ARG A 200 9.24 19.88 -5.06
CA ARG A 200 10.50 19.29 -4.58
C ARG A 200 10.95 19.81 -3.22
N GLY A 201 10.42 20.95 -2.78
CA GLY A 201 10.83 21.63 -1.56
C GLY A 201 10.78 23.15 -1.66
N PRO A 202 11.40 23.87 -0.70
CA PRO A 202 11.22 25.32 -0.51
C PRO A 202 11.59 26.22 -1.70
N SER A 203 12.59 25.83 -2.49
CA SER A 203 13.04 26.60 -3.65
C SER A 203 12.08 26.56 -4.84
N ASP A 204 11.25 25.52 -4.89
CA ASP A 204 10.44 25.14 -6.05
C ASP A 204 8.99 25.61 -5.92
N TYR A 205 8.30 25.23 -4.84
CA TYR A 205 6.86 25.47 -4.75
C TYR A 205 6.51 26.95 -4.72
N ARG A 206 7.32 27.82 -4.09
CA ARG A 206 6.97 29.26 -3.96
C ARG A 206 6.85 29.95 -5.32
N GLN A 207 7.75 29.62 -6.24
CA GLN A 207 7.71 30.18 -7.59
C GLN A 207 6.58 29.57 -8.40
N LEU A 208 6.32 28.28 -8.23
CA LEU A 208 5.16 27.61 -8.84
C LEU A 208 3.83 28.21 -8.37
N LEU A 209 3.67 28.49 -7.07
CA LEU A 209 2.49 29.17 -6.52
C LEU A 209 2.32 30.56 -7.13
N GLY A 210 3.40 31.32 -7.28
CA GLY A 210 3.38 32.61 -7.96
C GLY A 210 2.88 32.49 -9.41
N ALA A 211 3.36 31.50 -10.15
CA ALA A 211 2.93 31.24 -11.52
C ALA A 211 1.45 30.80 -11.61
N ILE A 212 0.98 29.95 -10.69
CA ILE A 212 -0.43 29.54 -10.63
C ILE A 212 -1.33 30.75 -10.38
N ARG A 213 -0.96 31.62 -9.43
CA ARG A 213 -1.73 32.85 -9.13
C ARG A 213 -1.82 33.81 -10.31
N GLN A 214 -0.84 33.80 -11.22
CA GLN A 214 -0.85 34.59 -12.45
C GLN A 214 -1.70 33.95 -13.56
N ASP A 215 -1.88 32.63 -13.53
CA ASP A 215 -2.71 31.87 -14.48
C ASP A 215 -4.21 31.99 -14.20
N VAL A 216 -4.59 32.26 -12.94
CA VAL A 216 -5.98 32.44 -12.51
C VAL A 216 -6.59 33.70 -13.11
N ARG A 217 -7.76 33.57 -13.75
CA ARG A 217 -8.48 34.69 -14.37
C ARG A 217 -9.33 35.45 -13.35
N PRO A 218 -9.66 36.74 -13.60
CA PRO A 218 -10.56 37.49 -12.74
C PRO A 218 -11.92 36.79 -12.59
N GLY A 219 -12.39 36.66 -11.35
CA GLY A 219 -13.66 36.01 -11.00
C GLY A 219 -13.56 34.50 -10.71
N GLU A 220 -12.41 33.88 -10.97
CA GLU A 220 -12.22 32.45 -10.68
C GLU A 220 -11.83 32.22 -9.22
N ASN A 221 -12.38 31.14 -8.66
CA ASN A 221 -11.90 30.52 -7.44
C ASN A 221 -10.77 29.55 -7.79
N TYR A 222 -9.91 29.23 -6.84
CA TYR A 222 -8.93 28.18 -7.03
C TYR A 222 -8.61 27.41 -5.77
N VAL A 223 -8.17 26.17 -5.99
CA VAL A 223 -7.64 25.26 -5.00
C VAL A 223 -6.28 24.79 -5.52
N ILE A 224 -5.22 24.99 -4.75
CA ILE A 224 -3.89 24.45 -5.02
C ILE A 224 -3.64 23.37 -3.96
N LEU A 225 -3.57 22.11 -4.38
CA LEU A 225 -3.50 20.97 -3.48
C LEU A 225 -2.44 19.97 -3.94
N GLY A 226 -1.88 19.22 -3.00
CA GLY A 226 -0.86 18.22 -3.28
C GLY A 226 0.20 18.13 -2.21
N ASP A 227 1.29 17.47 -2.57
CA ASP A 227 2.50 17.38 -1.77
C ASP A 227 3.37 18.61 -2.00
N PHE A 228 3.45 19.48 -1.00
CA PHE A 228 4.28 20.69 -1.03
C PHE A 228 5.74 20.41 -0.63
N ASN A 229 6.06 19.18 -0.20
CA ASN A 229 7.34 18.78 0.36
C ASN A 229 7.84 19.76 1.44
N ARG A 230 6.89 20.24 2.26
CA ARG A 230 7.16 21.23 3.31
C ARG A 230 6.37 20.92 4.56
N ASN A 231 7.08 20.45 5.59
CA ASN A 231 6.47 20.10 6.85
C ASN A 231 5.93 21.35 7.59
N ILE A 232 4.63 21.32 7.88
CA ILE A 232 3.95 22.31 8.72
C ILE A 232 3.44 21.74 10.05
N ARG A 233 3.72 20.47 10.33
CA ARG A 233 3.35 19.79 11.57
C ARG A 233 3.79 20.62 12.79
N TYR A 234 2.95 20.67 13.80
CA TYR A 234 3.16 21.42 15.05
C TYR A 234 3.21 22.96 14.92
N GLN A 235 3.04 23.53 13.73
CA GLN A 235 2.93 24.97 13.55
C GLN A 235 1.48 25.41 13.73
N ASP A 236 1.27 26.52 14.44
CA ASP A 236 -0.01 27.22 14.43
C ASP A 236 -0.38 27.69 13.01
N THR A 237 -1.65 28.04 12.80
CA THR A 237 -2.16 28.41 11.48
C THR A 237 -1.43 29.61 10.87
N ALA A 238 -1.07 30.63 11.66
CA ALA A 238 -0.41 31.82 11.13
C ALA A 238 1.02 31.51 10.67
N THR A 239 1.77 30.77 11.48
CA THR A 239 3.11 30.30 11.17
C THR A 239 3.10 29.38 9.95
N ALA A 240 2.15 28.43 9.88
CA ALA A 240 2.02 27.53 8.75
C ALA A 240 1.72 28.26 7.45
N ARG A 241 0.80 29.24 7.47
CA ARG A 241 0.50 30.10 6.29
C ARG A 241 1.74 30.82 5.78
N ASN A 242 2.54 31.39 6.69
CA ASN A 242 3.80 32.05 6.32
C ASN A 242 4.81 31.06 5.76
N THR A 243 4.90 29.87 6.37
CA THR A 243 5.78 28.79 5.94
C THR A 243 5.50 28.42 4.49
N VAL A 244 4.24 28.15 4.13
CA VAL A 244 3.81 27.71 2.80
C VAL A 244 3.64 28.86 1.79
N GLY A 245 3.88 30.10 2.21
CA GLY A 245 3.77 31.27 1.34
C GLY A 245 2.34 31.54 0.87
N ALA A 246 1.36 31.32 1.74
CA ALA A 246 -0.04 31.63 1.47
C ALA A 246 -0.22 33.15 1.24
N ASP A 247 -0.96 33.52 0.19
CA ASP A 247 -1.37 34.90 -0.06
C ASP A 247 -2.32 35.37 1.07
N PRO A 248 -2.35 36.67 1.42
CA PRO A 248 -3.31 37.20 2.38
C PRO A 248 -4.77 36.80 2.14
N ASN A 249 -5.18 36.62 0.88
CA ASN A 249 -6.55 36.27 0.50
C ASN A 249 -6.80 34.76 0.34
N GLU A 250 -5.78 33.94 0.53
CA GLU A 250 -5.93 32.48 0.53
C GLU A 250 -6.29 31.96 1.93
N LEU A 251 -6.94 30.81 2.01
CA LEU A 251 -7.09 30.00 3.21
C LEU A 251 -6.18 28.77 3.12
N LEU A 252 -5.61 28.36 4.26
CA LEU A 252 -4.85 27.11 4.37
C LEU A 252 -5.78 26.04 4.93
N ALA A 253 -6.18 25.10 4.09
CA ALA A 253 -6.89 23.90 4.50
C ALA A 253 -5.86 22.80 4.75
N ARG A 254 -5.80 22.31 5.98
CA ARG A 254 -4.78 21.35 6.41
C ARG A 254 -5.36 20.38 7.46
N PRO A 255 -4.96 19.11 7.47
CA PRO A 255 -5.34 18.20 8.53
C PRO A 255 -4.64 18.56 9.84
N ASP A 256 -5.14 18.07 10.97
CA ASP A 256 -4.57 18.29 12.30
C ASP A 256 -3.56 17.20 12.72
N ARG A 257 -3.08 16.41 11.75
CA ARG A 257 -2.18 15.26 11.93
C ARG A 257 -1.24 15.08 10.75
N ALA A 258 -0.26 14.19 10.92
CA ALA A 258 0.68 13.83 9.88
C ALA A 258 -0.03 13.30 8.62
N THR A 259 0.53 13.65 7.47
CA THR A 259 0.14 13.18 6.14
C THR A 259 1.24 12.34 5.49
N HIS A 260 2.37 12.17 6.16
CA HIS A 260 3.45 11.25 5.80
C HIS A 260 3.77 10.31 6.98
N GLN A 261 4.19 9.09 6.68
CA GLN A 261 4.59 8.06 7.65
C GLN A 261 5.71 8.47 8.63
N ASN A 262 6.49 9.52 8.33
CA ASN A 262 7.58 10.00 9.19
C ASN A 262 7.12 11.10 10.18
N ASP A 263 5.81 11.14 10.49
CA ASP A 263 5.14 12.16 11.30
C ASP A 263 5.20 13.60 10.71
N SER A 264 5.47 13.74 9.41
CA SER A 264 5.38 15.04 8.72
C SER A 264 4.00 15.33 8.17
N GLU A 265 3.67 16.63 8.06
CA GLU A 265 2.47 17.11 7.40
C GLU A 265 2.87 17.89 6.15
N LEU A 266 2.79 17.22 4.99
CA LEU A 266 3.28 17.67 3.68
C LEU A 266 2.15 17.94 2.68
N ASP A 267 1.06 17.19 2.81
CA ASP A 267 -0.14 17.28 1.96
C ASP A 267 -1.21 18.20 2.56
N TYR A 268 -1.52 19.29 1.87
CA TYR A 268 -2.54 20.26 2.27
C TYR A 268 -3.01 21.06 1.04
N ALA A 269 -3.91 22.03 1.26
CA ALA A 269 -4.43 22.88 0.19
C ALA A 269 -4.42 24.37 0.54
N LEU A 270 -4.09 25.19 -0.46
CA LEU A 270 -4.30 26.63 -0.46
C LEU A 270 -5.53 26.94 -1.31
N THR A 271 -6.47 27.70 -0.76
CA THR A 271 -7.76 27.93 -1.41
C THR A 271 -8.12 29.40 -1.46
N ARG A 272 -8.77 29.86 -2.52
CA ARG A 272 -9.27 31.23 -2.66
C ARG A 272 -10.68 31.21 -3.22
N GLY A 273 -11.56 32.01 -2.60
CA GLY A 273 -12.95 32.12 -3.02
C GLY A 273 -13.81 30.91 -2.65
N THR A 274 -13.27 30.02 -1.81
CA THR A 274 -13.96 28.88 -1.22
C THR A 274 -14.22 29.14 0.28
N PRO A 275 -15.21 28.47 0.90
CA PRO A 275 -15.35 28.46 2.36
C PRO A 275 -14.12 27.84 3.04
N ASN A 276 -14.04 28.01 4.36
CA ASN A 276 -13.04 27.31 5.17
C ASN A 276 -13.31 25.80 5.11
N MET A 277 -12.36 25.04 4.56
CA MET A 277 -12.52 23.61 4.33
C MET A 277 -12.01 22.81 5.53
N ALA A 278 -12.86 21.93 6.05
CA ALA A 278 -12.41 20.92 7.00
C ALA A 278 -11.56 19.87 6.27
N ALA A 279 -10.36 19.58 6.75
CA ALA A 279 -9.49 18.57 6.18
C ALA A 279 -9.37 17.37 7.13
N ARG A 280 -9.31 16.17 6.58
CA ARG A 280 -9.10 14.93 7.35
C ARG A 280 -8.24 13.95 6.57
N VAL A 281 -7.57 13.06 7.30
CA VAL A 281 -6.86 11.91 6.75
C VAL A 281 -7.74 10.66 6.93
N PRO A 282 -8.56 10.27 5.94
CA PRO A 282 -9.48 9.13 6.07
C PRO A 282 -8.78 7.79 6.33
N GLY A 283 -7.47 7.71 6.09
CA GLY A 283 -6.70 6.48 6.12
C GLY A 283 -6.29 6.00 4.73
N GLY A 284 -5.14 5.35 4.67
CA GLY A 284 -4.51 4.80 3.46
C GLY A 284 -3.15 4.25 3.87
N ILE A 285 -2.78 3.05 3.44
CA ILE A 285 -1.51 2.45 3.90
C ILE A 285 -0.67 1.87 2.76
N GLY A 286 -1.03 2.12 1.50
CA GLY A 286 -0.23 1.67 0.38
C GLY A 286 0.98 2.56 0.13
N ALA A 287 0.97 3.85 0.46
CA ALA A 287 2.06 4.81 0.18
C ALA A 287 2.67 5.40 1.46
N ASP A 288 3.85 6.02 1.33
CA ASP A 288 4.53 6.80 2.36
C ASP A 288 3.77 8.07 2.78
N HIS A 289 2.81 8.50 1.96
CA HIS A 289 1.83 9.51 2.29
C HIS A 289 0.45 8.92 2.56
N PHE A 290 -0.33 9.64 3.36
CA PHE A 290 -1.73 9.36 3.62
C PHE A 290 -2.62 10.24 2.73
N PRO A 291 -3.73 9.70 2.18
CA PRO A 291 -4.68 10.53 1.46
C PRO A 291 -5.27 11.63 2.36
N VAL A 292 -5.58 12.79 1.79
CA VAL A 292 -6.24 13.90 2.50
C VAL A 292 -7.54 14.26 1.81
N GLU A 293 -8.63 14.30 2.57
CA GLU A 293 -9.97 14.66 2.12
C GLU A 293 -10.35 16.04 2.67
N PHE A 294 -10.92 16.90 1.83
CA PHE A 294 -11.36 18.26 2.16
C PHE A 294 -12.86 18.40 1.95
N ASN A 295 -13.54 18.90 2.99
CA ASN A 295 -14.99 19.07 3.08
C ASN A 295 -15.80 17.82 2.70
N ALA A 296 -15.23 16.64 2.94
CA ALA A 296 -15.82 15.39 2.52
C ALA A 296 -17.07 15.02 3.36
N PRO A 297 -18.16 14.57 2.71
CA PRO A 297 -19.40 14.22 3.40
C PRO A 297 -19.16 13.16 4.48
N GLY A 298 -19.90 13.28 5.59
CA GLY A 298 -19.57 12.65 6.87
C GLY A 298 -19.89 11.16 6.96
N ARG A 299 -18.87 10.36 7.26
CA ARG A 299 -18.79 9.55 8.50
C ARG A 299 -17.35 9.67 9.04
N PRO A 300 -17.13 9.78 10.36
CA PRO A 300 -15.80 9.62 10.93
C PRO A 300 -15.29 8.24 10.55
N ILE A 301 -14.25 8.21 9.71
CA ILE A 301 -13.52 6.99 9.44
C ILE A 301 -12.57 6.80 10.63
N PRO A 302 -12.52 5.61 11.27
CA PRO A 302 -11.54 5.31 12.30
C PRO A 302 -10.13 5.76 11.88
N ALA A 303 -9.33 6.27 12.81
CA ALA A 303 -7.97 6.70 12.49
C ALA A 303 -7.20 5.51 11.90
N PRO A 304 -6.53 5.69 10.74
CA PRO A 304 -5.69 4.64 10.18
C PRO A 304 -4.64 4.23 11.23
N PRO A 305 -4.34 2.93 11.33
CA PRO A 305 -3.16 2.50 12.05
C PRO A 305 -1.91 3.02 11.31
N ASN A 306 -0.83 3.24 12.06
CA ASN A 306 0.45 3.76 11.54
C ASN A 306 1.21 2.77 10.63
N ARG A 307 0.58 1.73 10.08
CA ARG A 307 1.27 0.60 9.41
C ARG A 307 0.87 0.44 7.96
N VAL A 308 1.81 -0.04 7.12
CA VAL A 308 1.71 -0.28 5.68
C VAL A 308 1.05 -1.63 5.34
N ALA A 309 0.18 -1.68 4.33
CA ALA A 309 -0.40 -2.94 3.84
C ALA A 309 0.62 -3.53 2.90
N ASN A 310 1.08 -4.73 3.20
CA ASN A 310 2.02 -5.39 2.33
C ASN A 310 1.32 -5.80 1.03
N ALA A 311 1.88 -5.41 -0.12
CA ALA A 311 1.40 -5.77 -1.45
C ALA A 311 1.68 -7.24 -1.83
N TYR A 312 1.98 -8.10 -0.84
CA TYR A 312 2.42 -9.48 -1.01
C TYR A 312 1.55 -10.43 -0.18
N PRO A 313 1.37 -11.69 -0.61
CA PRO A 313 0.69 -12.70 0.19
C PRO A 313 1.32 -12.82 1.59
N THR A 314 0.50 -12.61 2.60
CA THR A 314 0.90 -12.55 4.02
C THR A 314 0.26 -13.71 4.77
N ALA A 315 0.97 -14.27 5.74
CA ALA A 315 0.40 -15.21 6.71
C ALA A 315 0.18 -14.49 8.04
N TYR A 316 -0.88 -14.86 8.75
CA TYR A 316 -1.21 -14.25 10.05
C TYR A 316 -0.95 -15.27 11.16
N VAL A 317 0.05 -15.04 11.99
CA VAL A 317 0.43 -15.94 13.09
C VAL A 317 -0.10 -15.39 14.42
N ASN A 318 -0.92 -16.17 15.10
CA ASN A 318 -1.49 -15.74 16.37
C ASN A 318 -0.46 -15.82 17.52
N VAL A 319 -0.38 -14.77 18.34
CA VAL A 319 0.56 -14.68 19.47
C VAL A 319 0.34 -15.78 20.49
N SER A 320 -0.90 -16.01 20.91
CA SER A 320 -1.21 -16.97 21.98
C SER A 320 -0.93 -18.42 21.57
N THR A 321 -1.23 -18.79 20.32
CA THR A 321 -1.18 -20.19 19.88
C THR A 321 0.11 -20.56 19.15
N GLY A 322 0.81 -19.56 18.60
CA GLY A 322 1.93 -19.73 17.65
C GLY A 322 1.51 -20.37 16.33
N SER A 323 0.21 -20.46 16.04
CA SER A 323 -0.34 -21.09 14.84
C SER A 323 -0.75 -20.03 13.81
N ALA A 324 -0.66 -20.37 12.52
CA ALA A 324 -1.08 -19.51 11.43
C ALA A 324 -2.60 -19.62 11.20
N MET A 325 -3.22 -18.53 10.73
CA MET A 325 -4.54 -18.57 10.11
C MET A 325 -4.48 -19.50 8.89
N ASP A 326 -5.43 -20.42 8.82
CA ASP A 326 -5.46 -21.50 7.83
C ASP A 326 -6.89 -21.70 7.33
N VAL A 327 -7.02 -21.87 6.02
CA VAL A 327 -8.27 -22.25 5.35
C VAL A 327 -8.12 -23.70 4.89
N PRO A 328 -8.71 -24.67 5.61
CA PRO A 328 -8.55 -26.07 5.25
C PRO A 328 -9.16 -26.38 3.88
N ASP A 329 -8.50 -27.25 3.11
CA ASP A 329 -9.01 -27.77 1.85
C ASP A 329 -10.06 -28.89 2.08
N ASP A 330 -11.09 -28.57 2.88
CA ASP A 330 -12.17 -29.49 3.28
C ASP A 330 -13.55 -29.03 2.79
N SER A 331 -13.60 -28.01 1.92
CA SER A 331 -14.81 -27.36 1.39
C SER A 331 -15.74 -26.73 2.44
N SER A 332 -15.37 -26.73 3.73
CA SER A 332 -16.22 -26.19 4.80
C SER A 332 -16.30 -24.67 4.79
N GLY A 333 -15.37 -23.99 4.09
CA GLY A 333 -15.24 -22.53 4.12
C GLY A 333 -14.85 -21.99 5.50
N ARG A 334 -14.47 -22.87 6.43
CA ARG A 334 -14.07 -22.49 7.79
C ARG A 334 -12.67 -21.91 7.78
N VAL A 335 -12.42 -20.95 8.67
CA VAL A 335 -11.07 -20.47 8.97
C VAL A 335 -10.67 -20.96 10.36
N ILE A 336 -9.52 -21.63 10.44
CA ILE A 336 -8.97 -22.20 11.66
C ILE A 336 -7.59 -21.60 11.95
N THR A 337 -7.03 -21.92 13.10
CA THR A 337 -5.59 -21.84 13.34
C THR A 337 -4.94 -23.18 13.05
N HIS A 338 -3.78 -23.23 12.41
CA HIS A 338 -3.07 -24.48 12.17
C HIS A 338 -1.55 -24.27 12.37
N PRO A 339 -0.79 -25.31 12.79
CA PRO A 339 0.67 -25.27 12.70
C PRO A 339 1.15 -24.64 11.39
N GLN A 340 2.15 -23.77 11.52
CA GLN A 340 2.68 -22.97 10.43
C GLN A 340 3.23 -23.88 9.32
N ARG A 341 2.67 -23.73 8.13
CA ARG A 341 3.07 -24.39 6.88
C ARG A 341 3.37 -23.38 5.79
N PHE A 342 2.79 -22.18 5.89
CA PHE A 342 2.97 -21.07 4.95
C PHE A 342 2.74 -21.47 3.49
N ASN A 343 1.82 -22.40 3.25
CA ASN A 343 1.38 -22.84 1.93
C ASN A 343 0.16 -22.00 1.48
N ALA A 344 -0.45 -22.37 0.35
CA ALA A 344 -1.58 -21.63 -0.21
C ALA A 344 -2.76 -21.45 0.76
N GLN A 345 -2.99 -22.40 1.67
CA GLN A 345 -4.06 -22.37 2.69
C GLN A 345 -3.85 -21.31 3.78
N GLN A 346 -2.60 -20.89 3.99
CA GLN A 346 -2.20 -19.96 5.06
C GLN A 346 -1.74 -18.60 4.50
N ARG A 347 -1.91 -18.39 3.20
CA ARG A 347 -1.47 -17.19 2.50
C ARG A 347 -2.66 -16.37 2.03
N PHE A 348 -2.60 -15.08 2.33
CA PHE A 348 -3.66 -14.16 2.02
C PHE A 348 -3.09 -12.91 1.37
N THR A 349 -3.63 -12.53 0.22
CA THR A 349 -3.35 -11.24 -0.39
C THR A 349 -4.18 -10.19 0.33
N THR A 350 -3.53 -9.14 0.81
CA THR A 350 -4.25 -8.07 1.52
C THR A 350 -4.77 -7.06 0.50
N THR A 351 -6.09 -6.88 0.47
CA THR A 351 -6.72 -5.83 -0.34
C THR A 351 -7.23 -4.74 0.58
N THR A 352 -6.93 -3.49 0.23
CA THR A 352 -7.45 -2.32 0.96
C THR A 352 -8.82 -1.92 0.40
N TYR A 353 -9.78 -1.76 1.30
CA TYR A 353 -11.13 -1.28 1.05
C TYR A 353 -11.30 0.10 1.66
N ARG A 354 -11.69 1.06 0.82
CA ARG A 354 -11.93 2.45 1.23
C ARG A 354 -10.71 3.15 1.86
N GLY A 355 -9.51 2.62 1.66
CA GLY A 355 -8.26 3.16 2.23
C GLY A 355 -8.00 2.77 3.68
N HIS A 356 -8.91 2.06 4.38
CA HIS A 356 -8.79 1.86 5.83
C HIS A 356 -9.27 0.51 6.35
N TRP A 357 -9.98 -0.26 5.54
CA TRP A 357 -10.30 -1.64 5.86
C TRP A 357 -9.47 -2.59 5.01
N TYR A 358 -9.21 -3.79 5.52
CA TYR A 358 -8.42 -4.81 4.86
C TYR A 358 -9.24 -6.07 4.75
N ALA A 359 -9.22 -6.68 3.58
CA ALA A 359 -9.72 -8.03 3.41
C ALA A 359 -8.53 -8.93 3.05
N PHE A 360 -8.49 -10.10 3.66
CA PHE A 360 -7.41 -11.07 3.48
C PHE A 360 -7.84 -12.08 2.42
N GLN A 361 -7.64 -11.78 1.15
CA GLN A 361 -8.07 -12.63 0.05
C GLN A 361 -7.28 -13.94 0.06
N HIS A 362 -7.98 -15.05 0.21
CA HIS A 362 -7.39 -16.37 0.17
C HIS A 362 -6.97 -16.74 -1.27
N GLY A 363 -5.76 -17.32 -1.43
CA GLY A 363 -5.32 -17.93 -2.69
C GLY A 363 -4.56 -17.05 -3.69
N GLY A 364 -4.08 -15.86 -3.31
CA GLY A 364 -3.46 -14.90 -4.25
C GLY A 364 -1.96 -15.04 -4.54
N SER A 365 -1.36 -16.24 -4.53
CA SER A 365 0.01 -16.40 -5.04
C SER A 365 -0.01 -16.39 -6.58
N GLY A 366 0.51 -15.32 -7.18
CA GLY A 366 0.64 -15.17 -8.62
C GLY A 366 1.20 -16.44 -9.29
N THR A 367 0.50 -16.88 -10.32
CA THR A 367 0.97 -17.73 -11.43
C THR A 367 2.06 -18.76 -11.12
N GLN A 368 1.69 -19.87 -10.51
CA GLN A 368 2.21 -21.16 -10.93
C GLN A 368 1.08 -21.92 -11.64
N SER A 369 1.23 -22.06 -12.95
CA SER A 369 0.49 -23.01 -13.77
C SER A 369 0.86 -24.43 -13.31
N ASP A 370 0.30 -24.87 -12.19
CA ASP A 370 0.29 -26.29 -11.86
C ASP A 370 -0.76 -26.96 -12.74
N SER A 371 -0.24 -27.79 -13.65
CA SER A 371 -0.96 -28.65 -14.56
C SER A 371 -1.56 -29.84 -13.83
N ALA A 372 -2.32 -29.56 -12.77
CA ALA A 372 -3.18 -30.50 -12.06
C ALA A 372 -4.46 -29.77 -11.66
N GLY A 373 -5.38 -29.65 -12.61
CA GLY A 373 -6.70 -29.11 -12.34
C GLY A 373 -7.41 -29.94 -11.27
N THR A 374 -7.77 -29.31 -10.16
CA THR A 374 -9.12 -29.34 -9.55
C THR A 374 -9.13 -28.56 -8.22
N ARG A 375 -10.08 -27.61 -8.11
CA ARG A 375 -10.63 -26.95 -6.89
C ARG A 375 -10.00 -25.68 -6.30
N ALA A 376 -8.72 -25.33 -6.53
CA ALA A 376 -8.18 -24.05 -6.02
C ALA A 376 -8.86 -22.79 -6.62
N ALA A 377 -9.39 -22.91 -7.85
CA ALA A 377 -10.07 -21.82 -8.56
C ALA A 377 -11.44 -21.40 -7.98
N ALA A 378 -12.02 -22.15 -7.01
CA ALA A 378 -13.35 -21.85 -6.48
C ALA A 378 -13.36 -20.85 -5.31
N ALA A 379 -12.19 -20.51 -4.75
CA ALA A 379 -12.05 -19.58 -3.64
C ALA A 379 -11.49 -18.20 -4.04
N GLU A 380 -11.28 -17.97 -5.34
CA GLU A 380 -10.84 -16.66 -5.85
C GLU A 380 -11.87 -15.59 -5.48
N GLY A 381 -11.48 -14.66 -4.59
CA GLY A 381 -12.34 -13.56 -4.15
C GLY A 381 -13.05 -13.77 -2.81
N LEU A 382 -12.69 -14.81 -2.05
CA LEU A 382 -13.18 -14.99 -0.68
C LEU A 382 -12.14 -14.58 0.37
N CYS A 383 -12.65 -14.01 1.46
CA CYS A 383 -11.89 -13.46 2.58
C CYS A 383 -12.43 -13.98 3.92
N PRO A 384 -11.56 -14.23 4.93
CA PRO A 384 -11.97 -14.49 6.30
C PRO A 384 -12.87 -13.37 6.83
N GLY A 385 -14.10 -13.70 7.19
CA GLY A 385 -15.08 -12.75 7.70
C GLY A 385 -15.94 -13.32 8.81
N ALA A 386 -16.44 -12.42 9.66
CA ALA A 386 -17.27 -12.78 10.80
C ALA A 386 -18.69 -13.13 10.35
N ASN A 387 -19.14 -14.36 10.61
CA ASN A 387 -20.47 -14.82 10.23
C ASN A 387 -21.47 -14.67 11.40
N PRO A 388 -22.40 -13.70 11.38
CA PRO A 388 -23.32 -13.46 12.50
C PRO A 388 -24.36 -14.58 12.65
N PHE A 389 -24.55 -15.42 11.64
CA PHE A 389 -25.52 -16.52 11.66
C PHE A 389 -24.94 -17.82 12.24
N ASP A 390 -23.62 -17.88 12.47
CA ASP A 390 -22.94 -19.01 13.09
C ASP A 390 -22.10 -18.55 14.30
N GLY A 391 -22.72 -17.74 15.16
CA GLY A 391 -22.10 -17.28 16.41
C GLY A 391 -20.81 -16.49 16.21
N PHE A 392 -20.69 -15.73 15.11
CA PHE A 392 -19.50 -14.97 14.74
C PHE A 392 -18.24 -15.81 14.50
N LYS A 393 -18.39 -17.10 14.17
CA LYS A 393 -17.28 -17.87 13.61
C LYS A 393 -16.74 -17.20 12.34
N ILE A 394 -15.43 -17.31 12.16
CA ILE A 394 -14.77 -16.81 10.95
C ILE A 394 -14.92 -17.86 9.85
N ALA A 395 -15.50 -17.43 8.74
CA ALA A 395 -15.67 -18.22 7.53
C ALA A 395 -15.22 -17.40 6.32
N LEU A 396 -14.96 -18.08 5.21
CA LEU A 396 -14.76 -17.44 3.92
C LEU A 396 -16.07 -16.80 3.43
N LEU A 397 -16.03 -15.48 3.26
CA LEU A 397 -17.12 -14.66 2.73
C LEU A 397 -16.60 -13.84 1.54
N ASP A 398 -17.49 -13.23 0.77
CA ASP A 398 -17.10 -12.26 -0.26
C ASP A 398 -16.24 -11.13 0.34
N CYS A 399 -15.08 -10.84 -0.26
CA CYS A 399 -14.17 -9.80 0.21
C CYS A 399 -14.79 -8.39 0.24
N ASP A 400 -15.77 -8.13 -0.63
CA ASP A 400 -16.49 -6.85 -0.65
C ASP A 400 -17.48 -6.70 0.51
N ASN A 401 -17.78 -7.81 1.19
CA ASN A 401 -18.64 -7.79 2.37
C ASN A 401 -17.91 -7.14 3.55
N ARG A 402 -18.55 -6.15 4.17
CA ARG A 402 -18.02 -5.46 5.37
C ARG A 402 -17.78 -6.41 6.55
N SER A 403 -18.41 -7.58 6.61
CA SER A 403 -18.09 -8.59 7.61
C SER A 403 -16.75 -9.31 7.37
N ALA A 404 -16.21 -9.28 6.15
CA ALA A 404 -14.91 -9.82 5.75
C ALA A 404 -13.77 -8.79 5.76
N GLN A 405 -14.09 -7.57 6.18
CA GLN A 405 -13.19 -6.43 6.23
C GLN A 405 -12.76 -6.16 7.67
N TRP A 406 -11.49 -5.86 7.86
CA TRP A 406 -10.83 -5.71 9.15
C TRP A 406 -10.04 -4.41 9.24
N HIS A 407 -9.79 -3.89 10.43
CA HIS A 407 -8.98 -2.71 10.68
C HIS A 407 -7.93 -3.04 11.74
N PRO A 408 -6.65 -2.80 11.48
CA PRO A 408 -5.59 -3.05 12.43
C PRO A 408 -5.65 -2.00 13.55
N GLU A 409 -5.47 -2.44 14.77
CA GLU A 409 -5.29 -1.63 15.96
C GLU A 409 -3.93 -2.05 16.53
N SER A 410 -2.92 -1.19 16.37
CA SER A 410 -1.64 -1.39 17.03
C SER A 410 -1.89 -1.45 18.55
N PRO A 411 -1.31 -2.42 19.28
CA PRO A 411 -1.60 -2.52 20.70
C PRO A 411 -1.13 -1.25 21.41
N ALA A 412 -2.00 -0.69 22.25
CA ALA A 412 -1.73 0.47 23.08
C ALA A 412 -0.73 0.19 24.23
N ALA A 413 0.05 -0.91 24.20
CA ALA A 413 0.69 -1.44 25.41
C ALA A 413 2.16 -1.90 25.31
N LEU A 414 2.87 -1.75 24.19
CA LEU A 414 4.33 -1.95 24.16
C LEU A 414 5.02 -0.78 23.44
N ARG A 415 4.82 0.42 23.97
CA ARG A 415 5.75 1.53 23.74
C ARG A 415 6.91 1.36 24.73
N ASP A 416 7.91 0.57 24.36
CA ASP A 416 9.24 0.82 24.91
C ASP A 416 9.78 2.07 24.21
N GLU A 417 9.69 3.20 24.91
CA GLU A 417 10.13 4.54 24.46
C GLU A 417 11.62 4.58 24.05
N GLU A 418 12.40 3.55 24.38
CA GLU A 418 13.82 3.42 24.03
C GLU A 418 14.08 2.82 22.63
N SER A 419 13.09 2.18 22.00
CA SER A 419 13.28 1.43 20.74
C SER A 419 13.26 2.29 19.46
N GLY A 420 13.19 3.62 19.56
CA GLY A 420 13.36 4.48 18.38
C GLY A 420 12.33 4.27 17.27
N GLY A 421 11.12 3.82 17.62
CA GLY A 421 9.93 3.88 16.77
C GLY A 421 10.07 3.22 15.39
N MET A 422 10.02 1.89 15.32
CA MET A 422 9.57 1.20 14.11
C MET A 422 8.63 0.02 14.42
N ASP A 423 7.61 -0.05 13.57
CA ASP A 423 6.38 -0.84 13.61
C ASP A 423 6.56 -2.35 13.35
N SER A 424 7.01 -3.14 14.33
CA SER A 424 7.12 -4.60 14.13
C SER A 424 6.18 -5.46 14.99
N GLY A 425 5.66 -4.99 16.13
CA GLY A 425 4.81 -5.80 17.05
C GLY A 425 3.51 -6.40 16.48
N PRO A 426 2.86 -7.34 17.20
CA PRO A 426 1.65 -8.00 16.73
C PRO A 426 0.44 -7.04 16.77
N VAL A 427 -0.54 -7.27 15.90
CA VAL A 427 -1.65 -6.35 15.65
C VAL A 427 -2.98 -6.98 16.03
N ARG A 428 -3.90 -6.17 16.57
CA ARG A 428 -5.29 -6.57 16.80
C ARG A 428 -6.14 -6.18 15.59
N TRP A 429 -6.98 -7.09 15.10
CA TRP A 429 -7.83 -6.81 13.93
C TRP A 429 -9.30 -6.64 14.31
N ARG A 430 -9.84 -5.44 14.16
CA ARG A 430 -11.25 -5.10 14.42
C ARG A 430 -12.12 -5.28 13.19
N ASN A 431 -13.32 -5.82 13.34
CA ASN A 431 -14.21 -6.01 12.19
C ASN A 431 -14.82 -4.69 11.69
N ALA A 432 -14.98 -4.54 10.37
CA ALA A 432 -15.51 -3.33 9.75
C ALA A 432 -17.00 -3.11 9.95
N LEU A 433 -17.78 -4.18 10.03
CA LEU A 433 -19.22 -4.11 10.29
C LEU A 433 -19.52 -4.05 11.79
N TRP A 434 -18.76 -4.79 12.60
CA TRP A 434 -18.91 -4.85 14.06
C TRP A 434 -17.62 -4.44 14.76
N SER A 435 -17.39 -3.13 14.90
CA SER A 435 -16.14 -2.56 15.43
C SER A 435 -15.81 -2.92 16.88
N SER A 436 -16.77 -3.46 17.63
CA SER A 436 -16.57 -4.02 18.97
C SER A 436 -15.98 -5.44 18.97
N LEU A 437 -15.92 -6.10 17.82
CA LEU A 437 -15.43 -7.47 17.67
C LEU A 437 -14.05 -7.50 17.02
N CYS A 438 -13.22 -8.41 17.52
CA CYS A 438 -11.85 -8.61 17.12
C CYS A 438 -11.59 -10.05 16.68
N LEU A 439 -10.74 -10.21 15.67
CA LEU A 439 -10.31 -11.49 15.13
C LEU A 439 -9.59 -12.30 16.22
N THR A 440 -10.15 -13.44 16.61
CA THR A 440 -9.70 -14.20 17.79
C THR A 440 -9.41 -15.66 17.44
N ALA A 441 -8.23 -16.13 17.84
CA ALA A 441 -7.90 -17.55 17.87
C ALA A 441 -8.54 -18.23 19.08
N MET A 442 -9.18 -19.38 18.89
CA MET A 442 -9.86 -20.11 19.97
C MET A 442 -8.97 -21.20 20.62
N GLY A 443 -7.96 -21.66 19.89
CA GLY A 443 -7.06 -22.75 20.28
C GLY A 443 -6.17 -23.12 19.10
N ARG A 444 -5.51 -24.29 19.13
CA ARG A 444 -4.79 -24.84 17.97
C ARG A 444 -5.74 -25.77 17.20
N GLN A 445 -5.84 -25.62 15.88
CA GLN A 445 -6.75 -26.39 15.03
C GLN A 445 -8.23 -26.15 15.34
N GLU A 446 -8.54 -25.04 15.99
CA GLU A 446 -9.90 -24.64 16.31
C GLU A 446 -10.43 -23.60 15.33
N THR A 447 -11.75 -23.56 15.20
CA THR A 447 -12.42 -22.53 14.39
C THR A 447 -12.22 -21.16 15.02
N MET A 448 -11.74 -20.21 14.24
CA MET A 448 -11.57 -18.83 14.69
C MET A 448 -12.93 -18.15 14.90
N GLN A 449 -12.98 -17.13 15.76
CA GLN A 449 -14.20 -16.35 16.02
C GLN A 449 -13.90 -14.84 16.07
N ALA A 450 -14.93 -14.03 15.84
CA ALA A 450 -14.90 -12.61 16.17
C ALA A 450 -15.52 -12.40 17.56
N LEU A 451 -14.70 -12.07 18.55
CA LEU A 451 -15.12 -11.88 19.94
C LEU A 451 -14.94 -10.42 20.38
N PRO A 452 -15.62 -9.96 21.45
CA PRO A 452 -15.39 -8.62 21.99
C PRO A 452 -13.90 -8.31 22.18
N CYS A 453 -13.46 -7.14 21.74
CA CYS A 453 -12.04 -6.77 21.79
C CYS A 453 -11.53 -6.64 23.23
N THR A 454 -10.41 -7.28 23.55
CA THR A 454 -9.71 -7.30 24.83
C THR A 454 -8.18 -7.26 24.62
N ASP A 455 -7.41 -7.11 25.68
CA ASP A 455 -5.93 -7.19 25.66
C ASP A 455 -5.40 -8.63 25.68
N SER A 456 -6.12 -9.57 25.06
CA SER A 456 -5.72 -10.98 25.04
C SER A 456 -4.79 -11.25 23.86
N ASP A 457 -3.71 -12.01 24.11
CA ASP A 457 -2.81 -12.53 23.07
C ASP A 457 -3.54 -13.38 22.01
N ALA A 458 -4.71 -13.94 22.34
CA ALA A 458 -5.56 -14.65 21.38
C ALA A 458 -6.13 -13.73 20.29
N GLN A 459 -6.10 -12.42 20.50
CA GLN A 459 -6.55 -11.40 19.55
C GLN A 459 -5.41 -10.64 18.87
N LEU A 460 -4.17 -11.01 19.18
CA LEU A 460 -2.96 -10.41 18.61
C LEU A 460 -2.38 -11.32 17.52
N TRP A 461 -2.03 -10.72 16.39
CA TRP A 461 -1.59 -11.41 15.19
C TRP A 461 -0.33 -10.77 14.62
N TRP A 462 0.71 -11.57 14.42
CA TRP A 462 1.85 -11.17 13.63
C TRP A 462 1.49 -11.25 12.15
N GLU A 463 1.77 -10.16 11.44
CA GLU A 463 1.76 -10.13 9.98
C GLU A 463 3.11 -10.65 9.50
N SER A 464 3.20 -11.96 9.27
CA SER A 464 4.40 -12.56 8.72
C SER A 464 4.39 -12.34 7.21
N SER A 465 4.83 -11.15 6.78
CA SER A 465 5.14 -10.92 5.38
C SER A 465 6.31 -11.83 5.00
N ARG A 466 6.05 -12.75 4.08
CA ARG A 466 7.06 -13.60 3.40
C ARG A 466 7.81 -14.53 4.35
N ALA A 467 7.26 -15.73 4.61
CA ALA A 467 8.11 -16.89 4.88
C ALA A 467 8.52 -17.47 3.52
N VAL A 468 9.82 -17.55 3.25
CA VAL A 468 10.32 -18.39 2.17
C VAL A 468 9.84 -19.82 2.48
N PRO A 469 9.09 -20.51 1.59
CA PRO A 469 8.66 -21.88 1.83
C PRO A 469 9.81 -22.71 2.39
N SER A 470 9.61 -23.50 3.46
CA SER A 470 10.74 -24.23 4.07
C SER A 470 11.42 -25.17 3.06
N ASP A 471 10.66 -25.67 2.09
CA ASP A 471 11.09 -26.44 0.93
C ASP A 471 11.78 -25.66 -0.19
N THR A 472 11.77 -24.32 -0.17
CA THR A 472 12.62 -23.50 -1.06
C THR A 472 14.09 -23.87 -0.92
N TRP A 473 14.47 -24.27 0.29
CA TRP A 473 15.82 -24.74 0.63
C TRP A 473 15.86 -26.26 0.88
N HIS A 474 14.73 -26.89 1.22
CA HIS A 474 14.69 -28.32 1.55
C HIS A 474 14.63 -29.21 0.32
N ASP A 475 15.82 -29.52 -0.16
CA ASP A 475 16.15 -30.89 -0.52
C ASP A 475 17.36 -31.34 0.35
N GLY A 476 17.11 -31.54 1.64
CA GLY A 476 17.97 -32.38 2.50
C GLY A 476 19.48 -32.10 2.50
N GLY A 477 19.91 -30.84 2.58
CA GLY A 477 21.33 -30.47 2.65
C GLY A 477 21.98 -30.10 1.31
N LYS A 478 21.20 -29.64 0.33
CA LYS A 478 21.74 -29.06 -0.90
C LYS A 478 22.28 -27.66 -0.64
N TRP A 479 23.55 -27.49 -0.97
CA TRP A 479 24.14 -26.17 -1.11
C TRP A 479 23.57 -25.48 -2.34
N LEU A 480 23.21 -24.20 -2.19
CA LEU A 480 22.61 -23.40 -3.25
C LEU A 480 23.59 -22.35 -3.75
N ARG A 481 23.42 -21.96 -5.00
CA ARG A 481 24.02 -20.76 -5.56
C ARG A 481 22.97 -19.67 -5.59
N LEU A 482 23.39 -18.44 -5.33
CA LEU A 482 22.50 -17.27 -5.36
C LEU A 482 22.86 -16.44 -6.58
N ARG A 483 22.01 -16.48 -7.61
CA ARG A 483 22.21 -15.73 -8.86
C ARG A 483 21.65 -14.32 -8.71
N ALA A 484 22.46 -13.31 -9.05
CA ALA A 484 22.05 -11.92 -9.11
C ALA A 484 21.38 -11.57 -10.45
N HIS A 485 20.76 -10.38 -10.53
CA HIS A 485 20.11 -9.86 -11.74
C HIS A 485 21.02 -9.83 -13.00
N ASN A 486 22.33 -9.65 -12.83
CA ASN A 486 23.31 -9.62 -13.91
C ASN A 486 23.79 -11.02 -14.36
N GLY A 487 23.19 -12.09 -13.83
CA GLY A 487 23.52 -13.47 -14.17
C GLY A 487 24.74 -14.06 -13.44
N SER A 488 25.48 -13.25 -12.66
CA SER A 488 26.57 -13.71 -11.82
C SER A 488 26.09 -14.27 -10.48
N TYR A 489 26.99 -14.88 -9.72
CA TYR A 489 26.66 -15.63 -8.50
C TYR A 489 27.39 -15.06 -7.28
N LEU A 490 26.72 -15.11 -6.13
CA LEU A 490 27.30 -14.77 -4.84
C LEU A 490 28.51 -15.65 -4.55
N ASP A 491 29.66 -15.04 -4.27
CA ASP A 491 30.96 -15.69 -4.23
C ASP A 491 31.80 -15.12 -3.09
N ALA A 492 32.43 -15.98 -2.29
CA ALA A 492 33.45 -15.54 -1.33
C ALA A 492 34.79 -15.32 -2.06
N GLN A 493 35.27 -14.07 -2.05
CA GLN A 493 36.38 -13.63 -2.90
C GLN A 493 37.60 -14.55 -2.80
N GLY A 494 37.94 -15.18 -3.93
CA GLY A 494 39.14 -16.01 -4.06
C GLY A 494 39.10 -17.32 -3.26
N GLY A 495 37.91 -17.79 -2.85
CA GLY A 495 37.79 -18.92 -1.91
C GLY A 495 38.39 -18.61 -0.54
N GLY A 496 38.41 -17.33 -0.16
CA GLY A 496 38.98 -16.92 1.11
C GLY A 496 38.21 -17.52 2.28
N ASN A 497 38.95 -17.99 3.29
CA ASN A 497 38.41 -18.59 4.52
C ASN A 497 38.75 -17.75 5.77
N ALA A 498 39.29 -16.54 5.57
CA ALA A 498 39.57 -15.60 6.65
C ALA A 498 38.32 -14.80 7.01
N ASP A 499 38.24 -14.37 8.26
CA ASP A 499 37.24 -13.36 8.63
C ASP A 499 37.50 -12.06 7.85
N LEU A 500 36.41 -11.37 7.51
CA LEU A 500 36.42 -10.13 6.73
C LEU A 500 36.82 -10.30 5.25
N THR A 501 36.97 -11.53 4.76
CA THR A 501 37.03 -11.80 3.30
C THR A 501 35.76 -11.25 2.66
N ASN A 502 35.92 -10.50 1.56
CA ASN A 502 34.80 -9.88 0.89
C ASN A 502 33.87 -10.90 0.23
N VAL A 503 32.58 -10.58 0.23
CA VAL A 503 31.60 -11.22 -0.63
C VAL A 503 31.49 -10.41 -1.92
N ILE A 504 31.57 -11.10 -3.05
CA ILE A 504 31.51 -10.52 -4.39
C ILE A 504 30.43 -11.23 -5.21
N VAL A 505 30.14 -10.69 -6.40
CA VAL A 505 29.55 -11.50 -7.47
C VAL A 505 30.65 -11.91 -8.45
N HIS A 506 30.54 -13.11 -9.00
CA HIS A 506 31.44 -13.61 -10.02
C HIS A 506 30.65 -14.50 -11.02
N PRO A 507 31.01 -14.54 -12.32
CA PRO A 507 30.43 -15.49 -13.26
C PRO A 507 30.44 -16.92 -12.74
N ARG A 508 29.45 -17.72 -13.17
CA ARG A 508 29.26 -19.11 -12.75
C ARG A 508 30.57 -19.90 -12.84
N LYS A 509 31.01 -20.41 -11.71
CA LYS A 509 32.10 -21.38 -11.60
C LYS A 509 31.62 -22.57 -10.78
N ASN A 510 32.03 -23.76 -11.14
CA ASN A 510 31.67 -24.96 -10.38
C ASN A 510 32.67 -25.18 -9.23
N VAL A 511 32.67 -24.23 -8.28
CA VAL A 511 33.62 -24.13 -7.17
C VAL A 511 32.85 -23.91 -5.86
N ASP A 512 33.37 -24.46 -4.76
CA ASP A 512 32.65 -24.49 -3.47
C ASP A 512 32.40 -23.10 -2.86
N ASN A 513 33.19 -22.08 -3.21
CA ASN A 513 33.02 -20.72 -2.70
C ASN A 513 31.84 -19.94 -3.31
N GLN A 514 31.09 -20.53 -4.25
CA GLN A 514 29.81 -20.00 -4.76
C GLN A 514 28.58 -20.69 -4.13
N PHE A 515 28.80 -21.69 -3.28
CA PHE A 515 27.76 -22.51 -2.69
C PHE A 515 27.48 -22.09 -1.24
N TRP A 516 26.20 -21.96 -0.90
CA TRP A 516 25.72 -21.42 0.37
C TRP A 516 24.64 -22.34 0.95
N ASP A 517 24.76 -22.61 2.25
CA ASP A 517 23.75 -23.27 3.06
C ASP A 517 22.94 -22.19 3.78
N ILE A 518 21.65 -22.10 3.46
CA ILE A 518 20.74 -21.10 4.00
C ILE A 518 20.03 -21.72 5.18
N GLN A 519 20.40 -21.26 6.37
CA GLN A 519 19.95 -21.85 7.63
C GLN A 519 19.00 -20.90 8.35
N TYR A 520 17.81 -21.38 8.68
CA TYR A 520 16.88 -20.67 9.53
C TYR A 520 17.44 -20.50 10.95
N ARG A 521 17.31 -19.29 11.48
CA ARG A 521 17.57 -18.93 12.88
C ARG A 521 16.27 -18.70 13.64
N ASP A 522 15.31 -18.06 12.99
CA ASP A 522 13.94 -17.93 13.47
C ASP A 522 12.96 -18.07 12.29
N TYR A 523 12.00 -18.98 12.42
CA TYR A 523 10.97 -19.19 11.40
C TYR A 523 9.86 -18.14 11.48
N GLY A 524 9.58 -17.57 12.65
CA GLY A 524 8.55 -16.55 12.85
C GLY A 524 8.90 -15.23 12.17
N ASP A 525 10.18 -14.88 12.22
CA ASP A 525 10.72 -13.62 11.66
C ASP A 525 11.37 -13.78 10.28
N ASN A 526 11.26 -14.98 9.67
CA ASN A 526 11.96 -15.40 8.45
C ASN A 526 13.46 -15.03 8.46
N LEU A 527 14.09 -15.25 9.61
CA LEU A 527 15.46 -14.87 9.86
C LEU A 527 16.38 -16.02 9.49
N VAL A 528 17.26 -15.79 8.53
CA VAL A 528 18.21 -16.78 8.01
C VAL A 528 19.65 -16.32 8.19
N ARG A 529 20.58 -17.25 8.01
CA ARG A 529 21.99 -16.98 7.77
C ARG A 529 22.46 -17.72 6.53
N LEU A 530 23.39 -17.11 5.80
CA LEU A 530 23.98 -17.67 4.58
C LEU A 530 25.37 -18.19 4.92
N ARG A 531 25.53 -19.51 5.09
CA ARG A 531 26.80 -20.13 5.43
C ARG A 531 27.52 -20.64 4.18
N GLY A 532 28.72 -20.17 3.89
CA GLY A 532 29.50 -20.63 2.74
C GLY A 532 29.95 -22.08 2.89
N ARG A 533 29.91 -22.84 1.79
CA ARG A 533 30.34 -24.25 1.74
C ARG A 533 31.82 -24.42 2.01
N ASP A 534 32.63 -23.62 1.33
CA ASP A 534 34.09 -23.68 1.41
C ASP A 534 34.60 -23.19 2.77
N SER A 535 34.11 -22.02 3.21
CA SER A 535 34.62 -21.34 4.41
C SER A 535 33.95 -21.78 5.71
N SER A 536 32.75 -22.37 5.65
CA SER A 536 31.87 -22.58 6.82
C SER A 536 31.51 -21.29 7.57
N LYS A 537 31.76 -20.10 6.99
CA LYS A 537 31.50 -18.78 7.56
C LYS A 537 30.21 -18.18 7.02
N CYS A 538 29.68 -17.20 7.73
CA CYS A 538 28.40 -16.57 7.45
C CYS A 538 28.59 -15.24 6.74
N VAL A 539 27.71 -14.91 5.80
CA VAL A 539 27.63 -13.56 5.22
C VAL A 539 27.26 -12.56 6.32
N ASP A 540 28.05 -11.51 6.45
CA ASP A 540 27.99 -10.46 7.47
C ASP A 540 28.12 -9.08 6.80
N VAL A 541 27.67 -8.03 7.48
CA VAL A 541 27.92 -6.64 7.12
C VAL A 541 29.13 -6.14 7.92
N ARG A 542 30.15 -5.66 7.21
CA ARG A 542 31.36 -5.13 7.86
C ARG A 542 31.00 -3.97 8.79
N ASN A 543 31.36 -4.10 10.07
CA ASN A 543 31.04 -3.14 11.13
C ASN A 543 29.53 -2.86 11.23
N SER A 544 28.71 -3.92 11.26
CA SER A 544 27.25 -3.86 11.28
C SER A 544 26.64 -2.89 12.30
N ASP A 545 27.31 -2.61 13.41
CA ASP A 545 26.87 -1.65 14.44
C ASP A 545 26.78 -0.19 13.94
N THR A 546 27.55 0.17 12.91
CA THR A 546 27.66 1.55 12.40
C THR A 546 27.63 1.61 10.87
N ALA A 547 27.34 0.50 10.22
CA ALA A 547 27.31 0.40 8.77
C ALA A 547 26.10 1.16 8.19
N GLY A 548 26.34 1.94 7.14
CA GLY A 548 25.31 2.60 6.34
C GLY A 548 25.29 2.08 4.90
N PRO A 549 24.45 2.67 4.04
CA PRO A 549 24.38 2.35 2.61
C PRO A 549 25.76 2.36 1.93
N GLY A 550 26.01 1.35 1.08
CA GLY A 550 27.28 1.10 0.42
C GLY A 550 28.31 0.30 1.25
N ALA A 551 28.03 -0.02 2.51
CA ALA A 551 28.92 -0.84 3.33
C ALA A 551 29.13 -2.23 2.72
N SER A 552 30.35 -2.76 2.83
CA SER A 552 30.72 -4.04 2.22
C SER A 552 30.17 -5.24 3.00
N SER A 553 29.66 -6.22 2.26
CA SER A 553 29.38 -7.54 2.78
C SER A 553 30.65 -8.40 2.79
N VAL A 554 30.85 -9.15 3.87
CA VAL A 554 32.01 -10.01 4.11
C VAL A 554 31.54 -11.37 4.60
N ILE A 555 32.44 -12.35 4.64
CA ILE A 555 32.23 -13.55 5.44
C ILE A 555 32.90 -13.40 6.80
N PHE A 556 32.24 -13.89 7.83
CA PHE A 556 32.74 -13.89 9.20
C PHE A 556 32.35 -15.19 9.93
N THR A 557 33.11 -15.54 10.97
CA THR A 557 32.81 -16.68 11.84
C THR A 557 31.36 -16.59 12.34
N CYS A 558 30.56 -17.60 11.98
CA CYS A 558 29.16 -17.70 12.41
C CYS A 558 29.04 -17.77 13.94
N ASP A 559 28.03 -17.13 14.51
CA ASP A 559 27.74 -17.16 15.96
C ASP A 559 28.96 -16.76 16.82
N TYR A 560 29.66 -15.70 16.41
CA TYR A 560 30.84 -15.24 17.11
C TYR A 560 30.47 -14.76 18.53
N ALA A 561 30.95 -15.49 19.54
CA ALA A 561 30.58 -15.27 20.94
C ALA A 561 30.93 -13.87 21.47
N ASN A 562 31.88 -13.17 20.84
CA ASN A 562 32.28 -11.81 21.22
C ASN A 562 31.72 -10.74 20.26
N SER A 563 30.65 -11.06 19.51
CA SER A 563 29.96 -10.04 18.72
C SER A 563 29.36 -8.97 19.63
N LYS A 564 29.47 -7.71 19.22
CA LYS A 564 28.93 -6.56 19.96
C LYS A 564 27.42 -6.36 19.74
N ASN A 565 26.87 -6.98 18.71
CA ASN A 565 25.46 -6.89 18.33
C ASN A 565 24.75 -8.24 18.34
N ASP A 566 25.22 -9.18 19.15
CA ASP A 566 24.63 -10.53 19.23
C ASP A 566 24.50 -11.21 17.85
N ASN A 567 25.49 -11.00 16.98
CA ASN A 567 25.54 -11.56 15.63
C ASN A 567 24.38 -11.13 14.70
N THR A 568 23.64 -10.06 15.02
CA THR A 568 22.59 -9.50 14.13
C THR A 568 23.16 -9.08 12.77
N GLY A 569 24.45 -8.73 12.69
CA GLY A 569 25.14 -8.48 11.41
C GLY A 569 25.17 -9.67 10.46
N GLN A 570 25.06 -10.90 10.97
CA GLN A 570 25.13 -12.16 10.22
C GLN A 570 23.76 -12.76 9.89
N ARG A 571 22.70 -12.08 10.35
CA ARG A 571 21.32 -12.54 10.26
C ARG A 571 20.55 -11.66 9.28
N TRP A 572 19.71 -12.31 8.48
CA TRP A 572 19.05 -11.70 7.34
C TRP A 572 17.59 -12.13 7.33
N THR A 573 16.66 -11.17 7.34
CA THR A 573 15.27 -11.44 7.00
C THR A 573 15.22 -11.77 5.51
N ALA A 574 14.85 -13.00 5.17
CA ALA A 574 14.65 -13.40 3.77
C ALA A 574 13.26 -12.96 3.31
N GLU A 575 13.11 -12.58 2.05
CA GLU A 575 11.88 -11.97 1.57
C GLU A 575 11.61 -12.35 0.11
N THR A 576 10.61 -13.20 -0.14
CA THR A 576 10.20 -13.59 -1.50
C THR A 576 9.45 -12.47 -2.23
N ASP A 577 9.89 -12.09 -3.43
CA ASP A 577 9.22 -11.14 -4.32
C ASP A 577 8.08 -11.81 -5.15
N PRO A 578 7.34 -11.06 -5.99
CA PRO A 578 6.23 -11.62 -6.78
C PRO A 578 6.64 -12.73 -7.75
N ASP A 579 7.89 -12.74 -8.19
CA ASP A 579 8.42 -13.69 -9.17
C ASP A 579 8.99 -14.95 -8.49
N GLY A 580 9.00 -14.97 -7.15
CA GLY A 580 9.53 -16.07 -6.35
C GLY A 580 11.00 -15.90 -5.98
N ASP A 581 11.63 -14.80 -6.39
CA ASP A 581 13.03 -14.50 -6.08
C ASP A 581 13.17 -13.90 -4.68
N ILE A 582 14.39 -13.85 -4.16
CA ILE A 582 14.63 -13.59 -2.74
C ILE A 582 15.44 -12.33 -2.52
N ARG A 583 14.94 -11.46 -1.66
CA ARG A 583 15.69 -10.34 -1.09
C ARG A 583 16.13 -10.69 0.32
N PHE A 584 17.33 -10.25 0.70
CA PHE A 584 17.87 -10.42 2.05
C PHE A 584 18.06 -9.05 2.71
N ARG A 585 17.33 -8.78 3.78
CA ARG A 585 17.45 -7.57 4.59
C ARG A 585 18.19 -7.88 5.89
N ASN A 586 19.26 -7.15 6.18
CA ASN A 586 20.08 -7.40 7.35
C ASN A 586 19.37 -7.01 8.65
N GLU A 587 19.51 -7.83 9.70
CA GLU A 587 18.85 -7.57 10.98
C GLU A 587 19.44 -6.36 11.71
N ALA A 588 20.77 -6.19 11.70
CA ALA A 588 21.43 -5.10 12.43
C ALA A 588 21.22 -3.73 11.78
N THR A 589 21.29 -3.68 10.45
CA THR A 589 21.32 -2.41 9.69
C THR A 589 20.00 -2.08 9.01
N HIS A 590 19.10 -3.04 8.87
CA HIS A 590 17.87 -2.97 8.07
C HIS A 590 18.09 -2.64 6.58
N LEU A 591 19.33 -2.77 6.09
CA LEU A 591 19.71 -2.57 4.70
C LEU A 591 19.65 -3.91 3.93
N CYS A 592 19.41 -3.82 2.63
CA CYS A 592 19.27 -4.97 1.74
C CYS A 592 20.59 -5.35 1.08
N LEU A 593 20.84 -6.66 0.89
CA LEU A 593 22.02 -7.19 0.21
C LEU A 593 21.98 -6.86 -1.29
N VAL A 594 22.99 -6.18 -1.81
CA VAL A 594 23.00 -5.58 -3.15
C VAL A 594 24.16 -6.10 -3.99
N ALA A 595 23.84 -6.67 -5.15
CA ALA A 595 24.80 -6.99 -6.19
C ALA A 595 25.26 -5.72 -6.93
N PRO A 596 26.53 -5.65 -7.39
CA PRO A 596 26.98 -4.59 -8.29
C PRO A 596 26.34 -4.77 -9.67
N GLU A 597 26.33 -3.70 -10.47
CA GLU A 597 25.87 -3.74 -11.87
C GLU A 597 26.76 -4.68 -12.72
N ALA A 598 28.07 -4.61 -12.53
CA ALA A 598 29.05 -5.39 -13.29
C ALA A 598 29.00 -6.88 -12.92
N GLU A 599 29.28 -7.75 -13.90
CA GLU A 599 29.33 -9.21 -13.71
C GLU A 599 30.36 -9.66 -12.65
N THR A 600 31.33 -8.81 -12.32
CA THR A 600 32.22 -8.99 -11.18
C THR A 600 32.27 -7.73 -10.33
N GLY A 601 32.18 -7.87 -9.01
CA GLY A 601 32.36 -6.74 -8.10
C GLY A 601 31.93 -7.04 -6.68
N GLN A 602 32.18 -6.09 -5.79
CA GLN A 602 31.84 -6.18 -4.38
C GLN A 602 30.32 -6.20 -4.16
N VAL A 603 29.86 -7.12 -3.31
CA VAL A 603 28.50 -7.09 -2.77
C VAL A 603 28.48 -6.17 -1.56
N THR A 604 27.48 -5.30 -1.52
CA THR A 604 27.29 -4.27 -0.49
C THR A 604 25.91 -4.40 0.13
N VAL A 605 25.60 -3.54 1.09
CA VAL A 605 24.23 -3.28 1.55
C VAL A 605 23.77 -1.88 1.17
N ASP A 606 22.48 -1.67 0.95
CA ASP A 606 21.89 -0.38 0.58
C ASP A 606 20.45 -0.28 1.08
N GLU A 607 19.82 0.90 1.01
CA GLU A 607 18.42 1.09 1.37
C GLU A 607 17.53 0.13 0.58
N CYS A 608 16.65 -0.59 1.29
CA CYS A 608 15.77 -1.57 0.67
C CYS A 608 14.81 -0.90 -0.31
N SER A 609 14.79 -1.38 -1.55
CA SER A 609 13.98 -0.87 -2.65
C SER A 609 13.48 -2.01 -3.54
N THR A 610 12.83 -1.69 -4.65
CA THR A 610 12.46 -2.64 -5.70
C THR A 610 13.56 -2.82 -6.75
N SER A 611 14.79 -2.39 -6.45
CA SER A 611 15.91 -2.54 -7.37
C SER A 611 16.18 -4.02 -7.65
N PRO A 612 16.28 -4.46 -8.93
CA PRO A 612 16.64 -5.84 -9.27
C PRO A 612 17.98 -6.27 -8.67
N ARG A 613 18.85 -5.32 -8.34
CA ARG A 613 20.16 -5.58 -7.72
C ARG A 613 20.06 -6.17 -6.32
N GLN A 614 18.91 -6.05 -5.68
CA GLN A 614 18.64 -6.56 -4.34
C GLN A 614 17.96 -7.94 -4.37
N VAL A 615 17.73 -8.47 -5.57
CA VAL A 615 17.02 -9.71 -5.81
C VAL A 615 18.01 -10.83 -6.16
N TRP A 616 17.81 -11.99 -5.53
CA TRP A 616 18.66 -13.16 -5.63
C TRP A 616 17.83 -14.41 -5.95
N VAL A 617 18.22 -15.13 -6.98
CA VAL A 617 17.55 -16.37 -7.42
C VAL A 617 18.31 -17.58 -6.88
N PRO A 618 17.70 -18.42 -6.02
CA PRO A 618 18.33 -19.65 -5.57
C PRO A 618 18.40 -20.69 -6.70
N GLU A 619 19.58 -21.28 -6.90
CA GLU A 619 19.82 -22.35 -7.88
C GLU A 619 20.55 -23.53 -7.22
N ALA A 620 20.08 -24.76 -7.47
CA ALA A 620 20.76 -25.98 -7.04
C ALA A 620 22.03 -26.30 -7.85
#